data_AF-A0A452HKJ5-F1
#
_entry.id   AF-A0A452HKJ5-F1
#
_cell.length_a   1.000
_cell.length_b   1.000
_cell.length_c   1.000
_cell.angle_alpha   90.00
_cell.angle_beta   90.00
_cell.angle_gamma   90.00
#
_symmetry.space_group_name_H-M   'P 1'
#
loop_
_entity.id
_entity.type
_entity.pdbx_description
1 polymer ?
#
loop_
_entity_poly.entity_id
_entity_poly.type
_entity_poly.pdbx_seq_one_letter_code
_entity_poly.pdbx_strand_id
1 'polypeptide(L)'
;MQSCETSSDSTDDPLSSGLRRKRQPRIVVIGAGLAGLSATKSLLENGFTDVTILEASDRIGGRVQSVKLGKENVVVLFYLGVHTLQ
;
A
#
# COMPACT_ATOMS: atom_id res chain seq x y z
N MET A 1 -12.83 11.94 -40.42
CA MET A 1 -13.51 10.90 -39.61
C MET A 1 -13.10 9.55 -40.19
N GLN A 2 -12.51 8.58 -39.51
CA GLN A 2 -12.34 8.29 -38.08
C GLN A 2 -11.19 7.27 -38.02
N SER A 3 -10.09 7.59 -37.34
CA SER A 3 -9.01 6.65 -37.07
C SER A 3 -9.41 5.81 -35.86
N CYS A 4 -9.71 4.54 -36.09
CA CYS A 4 -9.78 3.53 -35.03
C CYS A 4 -8.34 3.07 -34.73
N GLU A 5 -7.82 3.42 -33.56
CA GLU A 5 -6.59 2.82 -33.03
C GLU A 5 -6.96 1.45 -32.44
N THR A 6 -6.79 0.41 -33.24
CA THR A 6 -6.86 -0.97 -32.75
C THR A 6 -5.59 -1.29 -31.98
N SER A 7 -5.75 -1.41 -30.68
CA SER A 7 -4.96 -2.22 -29.76
C SER A 7 -4.45 -3.50 -30.43
N SER A 8 -3.13 -3.66 -30.48
CA SER A 8 -2.45 -4.93 -30.70
C SER A 8 -1.13 -4.86 -29.95
N ASP A 9 -1.02 -5.54 -28.81
CA ASP A 9 -0.73 -6.98 -28.74
C ASP A 9 0.77 -7.24 -28.93
N SER A 10 1.40 -7.56 -27.81
CA SER A 10 2.51 -8.49 -27.64
C SER A 10 3.46 -8.67 -28.83
N THR A 11 4.39 -7.74 -29.01
CA THR A 11 5.69 -8.09 -29.59
C THR A 11 6.75 -7.85 -28.54
N ASP A 12 7.11 -8.93 -27.85
CA ASP A 12 8.38 -9.04 -27.12
C ASP A 12 9.52 -8.92 -28.14
N ASP A 13 9.90 -7.69 -28.49
CA ASP A 13 11.08 -7.42 -29.29
C ASP A 13 12.33 -7.61 -28.41
N PRO A 14 13.16 -8.64 -28.66
CA PRO A 14 14.30 -8.97 -27.81
C PRO A 14 15.43 -7.92 -27.85
N LEU A 15 15.37 -6.93 -28.75
CA LEU A 15 16.41 -5.91 -28.91
C LEU A 15 16.13 -4.60 -28.14
N SER A 16 15.03 -4.49 -27.40
CA SER A 16 14.75 -3.36 -26.47
C SER A 16 15.51 -3.44 -25.12
N SER A 17 16.39 -4.42 -24.94
CA SER A 17 17.08 -4.72 -23.67
C SER A 17 18.16 -3.71 -23.25
N GLY A 18 18.47 -2.70 -24.08
CA GLY A 18 19.61 -1.80 -23.86
C GLY A 18 19.41 -0.61 -22.92
N LEU A 19 18.18 -0.18 -22.61
CA LEU A 19 17.93 1.01 -21.76
C LEU A 19 16.54 0.98 -21.10
N ARG A 20 16.04 -0.19 -20.66
CA ARG A 20 14.91 -0.21 -19.71
C ARG A 20 15.40 0.44 -18.42
N ARG A 21 15.23 1.75 -18.30
CA ARG A 21 15.23 2.46 -17.03
C ARG A 21 14.35 1.61 -16.12
N LYS A 22 14.96 0.93 -15.16
CA LYS A 22 14.30 -0.03 -14.27
C LYS A 22 13.17 0.75 -13.58
N ARG A 23 11.97 0.73 -14.16
CA ARG A 23 10.85 1.53 -13.64
C ARG A 23 10.54 0.92 -12.30
N GLN A 24 10.67 1.73 -11.26
CA GLN A 24 10.27 1.33 -9.92
C GLN A 24 8.80 0.89 -9.97
N PRO A 25 8.45 -0.25 -9.37
CA PRO A 25 7.07 -0.67 -9.29
C PRO A 25 6.28 0.34 -8.46
N ARG A 26 5.04 0.57 -8.85
CA ARG A 26 4.09 1.39 -8.09
C ARG A 26 3.36 0.47 -7.13
N ILE A 27 3.42 0.74 -5.83
CA ILE A 27 2.91 -0.16 -4.80
C ILE A 27 1.82 0.56 -4.01
N VAL A 28 0.69 -0.11 -3.81
CA VAL A 28 -0.41 0.37 -2.97
C VAL A 28 -0.60 -0.58 -1.80
N VAL A 29 -0.53 -0.06 -0.58
CA VAL A 29 -0.79 -0.79 0.66
C VAL A 29 -2.18 -0.41 1.17
N ILE A 30 -3.04 -1.40 1.38
CA ILE A 30 -4.41 -1.19 1.89
C ILE A 30 -4.43 -1.44 3.40
N GLY A 31 -4.77 -0.41 4.16
CA GLY A 31 -4.79 -0.35 5.62
C GLY A 31 -3.52 0.27 6.22
N ALA A 32 -3.65 1.39 6.93
CA ALA A 32 -2.61 2.06 7.71
C ALA A 32 -2.59 1.59 9.17
N GLY A 33 -2.90 0.31 9.41
CA GLY A 33 -2.70 -0.35 10.70
C GLY A 33 -1.25 -0.78 10.93
N LEU A 34 -0.99 -1.44 12.07
CA LEU A 34 0.36 -1.91 12.43
C LEU A 34 1.04 -2.74 11.32
N ALA A 35 0.28 -3.64 10.68
CA ALA A 35 0.79 -4.47 9.59
C ALA A 35 1.12 -3.67 8.32
N GLY A 36 0.23 -2.77 7.88
CA GLY A 36 0.43 -2.00 6.65
C GLY A 36 1.53 -0.94 6.77
N LEU A 37 1.64 -0.30 7.95
CA LEU A 37 2.76 0.59 8.25
C LEU A 37 4.10 -0.18 8.27
N SER A 38 4.12 -1.38 8.85
CA SER A 38 5.30 -2.26 8.84
C SER A 38 5.70 -2.65 7.42
N ALA A 39 4.73 -3.10 6.61
CA ALA A 39 4.97 -3.44 5.21
C ALA A 39 5.53 -2.25 4.42
N THR A 40 4.95 -1.06 4.60
CA THR A 40 5.42 0.16 3.94
C THR A 40 6.84 0.51 4.36
N LYS A 41 7.15 0.43 5.66
CA LYS A 41 8.51 0.64 6.17
C LYS A 41 9.50 -0.30 5.48
N SER A 42 9.19 -1.60 5.44
CA SER A 42 10.07 -2.57 4.78
C SER A 42 10.24 -2.30 3.28
N LEU A 43 9.19 -1.86 2.57
CA LEU A 43 9.30 -1.47 1.16
C LEU A 43 10.25 -0.28 0.97
N LEU A 44 10.10 0.77 1.78
CA LEU A 44 10.97 1.94 1.73
C LEU A 44 12.43 1.58 2.04
N GLU A 45 12.66 0.75 3.06
CA GLU A 45 14.01 0.27 3.44
C GLU A 45 14.66 -0.57 2.33
N ASN A 46 13.87 -1.24 1.49
CA ASN A 46 14.35 -2.01 0.33
C ASN A 46 14.47 -1.16 -0.96
N GLY A 47 14.33 0.16 -0.87
CA GLY A 47 14.58 1.09 -1.98
C GLY A 47 13.41 1.27 -2.94
N PHE A 48 12.22 0.81 -2.59
CA PHE A 48 11.00 1.16 -3.32
C PHE A 48 10.59 2.59 -2.97
N THR A 49 10.33 3.42 -3.97
CA THR A 49 10.08 4.86 -3.77
C THR A 49 8.67 5.30 -4.16
N ASP A 50 7.95 4.53 -4.98
CA ASP A 50 6.56 4.83 -5.38
C ASP A 50 5.59 3.94 -4.59
N VAL A 51 5.41 4.29 -3.30
CA VAL A 51 4.55 3.57 -2.36
C VAL A 51 3.45 4.50 -1.83
N THR A 52 2.20 4.07 -1.94
CA THR A 52 1.02 4.78 -1.43
C THR A 52 0.26 3.91 -0.43
N ILE A 53 -0.15 4.46 0.71
CA ILE A 53 -1.01 3.77 1.68
C ILE A 53 -2.44 4.33 1.57
N LEU A 54 -3.43 3.45 1.53
CA LEU A 54 -4.85 3.80 1.60
C LEU A 54 -5.44 3.29 2.91
N GLU A 55 -6.09 4.15 3.69
CA GLU A 55 -6.78 3.79 4.93
C GLU A 55 -8.26 4.15 4.81
N ALA A 56 -9.13 3.27 5.31
CA ALA A 56 -10.57 3.48 5.22
C ALA A 56 -11.06 4.48 6.28
N SER A 57 -10.42 4.50 7.46
CA SER A 57 -10.69 5.46 8.52
C SER A 57 -10.03 6.82 8.23
N ASP A 58 -10.50 7.83 8.95
CA ASP A 58 -9.85 9.12 9.16
C ASP A 58 -8.55 9.07 9.99
N ARG A 59 -8.16 7.91 10.53
CA ARG A 59 -7.00 7.74 11.41
C ARG A 59 -6.16 6.53 11.04
N ILE A 60 -4.86 6.64 11.28
CA ILE A 60 -3.92 5.52 11.20
C ILE A 60 -3.89 4.69 12.51
N GLY A 61 -3.24 3.53 12.49
CA GLY A 61 -3.04 2.65 13.64
C GLY A 61 -3.98 1.44 13.68
N GLY A 62 -5.10 1.51 12.96
CA GLY A 62 -6.08 0.42 12.88
C GLY A 62 -6.65 0.08 14.26
N ARG A 63 -6.39 -1.14 14.73
CA ARG A 63 -6.85 -1.60 16.06
C ARG A 63 -6.07 -1.00 17.23
N VAL A 64 -4.93 -0.35 16.98
CA VAL A 64 -4.12 0.30 18.03
C VAL A 64 -4.39 1.80 17.98
N GLN A 65 -4.85 2.38 19.09
CA GLN A 65 -5.14 3.80 19.18
C GLN A 65 -4.69 4.38 20.52
N SER A 66 -3.98 5.50 20.47
CA SER A 66 -3.69 6.29 21.67
C SER A 66 -4.84 7.26 21.94
N VAL A 67 -5.43 7.18 23.12
CA VAL A 67 -6.50 8.07 23.58
C VAL A 67 -6.07 8.77 24.87
N LYS A 68 -6.57 9.99 25.10
CA LYS A 68 -6.34 10.71 26.35
C LYS A 68 -7.41 10.31 27.36
N LEU A 69 -6.99 9.78 28.51
CA LEU A 69 -7.85 9.53 29.66
C LEU A 69 -7.44 10.48 30.79
N GLY A 70 -8.16 11.59 30.93
CA GLY A 70 -7.74 12.69 31.80
C GLY A 70 -6.46 13.36 31.28
N LYS A 71 -5.39 13.35 32.08
CA LYS A 71 -4.08 13.90 31.70
C LYS A 71 -3.12 12.86 31.10
N GLU A 72 -3.50 11.58 31.11
CA GLU A 72 -2.64 10.47 30.69
C GLU A 72 -2.98 10.03 29.25
N ASN A 73 -1.97 9.56 28.51
CA ASN A 73 -2.16 8.91 27.22
C ASN A 73 -2.20 7.38 27.43
N VAL A 74 -3.28 6.74 27.01
CA VAL A 74 -3.46 5.29 27.13
C VAL A 74 -3.59 4.69 25.73
N VAL A 75 -2.89 3.58 25.49
CA VAL A 75 -3.03 2.82 24.25
C VAL A 75 -4.16 1.81 24.43
N VAL A 76 -5.16 1.90 23.55
CA VAL A 76 -6.32 0.99 23.51
C VAL A 76 -6.16 0.05 22.32
N LEU A 77 -6.35 -1.24 22.57
CA LEU A 77 -6.46 -2.26 21.54
C LEU A 77 -7.92 -2.62 21.33
N PHE A 78 -8.43 -2.34 20.13
CA PHE A 78 -9.78 -2.73 19.73
C PHE A 78 -9.76 -4.16 19.20
N TYR A 79 -10.27 -5.09 20.01
CA TYR A 79 -10.51 -6.48 19.62
C TYR A 79 -11.93 -6.64 19.08
N LEU A 80 -12.33 -5.84 18.08
CA LEU A 80 -13.51 -6.10 17.27
C LEU A 80 -13.04 -6.50 15.88
N GLY A 81 -13.32 -7.73 15.45
CA GLY A 81 -13.02 -8.17 14.09
C GLY A 81 -12.40 -9.57 13.96
N VAL A 82 -12.07 -10.25 15.05
CA VAL A 82 -11.75 -11.69 15.00
C VAL A 82 -13.03 -12.49 15.25
N HIS A 83 -14.01 -12.34 14.37
CA HIS A 83 -15.07 -13.35 14.24
C HIS A 83 -14.59 -14.34 13.19
N THR A 84 -13.76 -15.29 13.62
CA THR A 84 -13.58 -16.53 12.85
C THR A 84 -14.93 -17.24 12.92
N LEU A 85 -15.66 -17.27 11.80
CA LEU A 85 -16.75 -18.22 11.63
C LEU A 85 -16.12 -19.61 11.69
N GLN A 86 -16.44 -20.38 12.74
CA GLN A 86 -16.31 -21.84 12.73
C GLN A 86 -17.38 -22.45 11.85
#